data_AF-A0A7U4QK10-F1
#
_entry.id   AF-A0A7U4QK10-F1
#
_cell.length_a   1.000
_cell.length_b   1.000
_cell.length_c   1.000
_cell.angle_alpha   90.00
_cell.angle_beta   90.00
_cell.angle_gamma   90.00
#
_symmetry.space_group_name_H-M   'P 1'
#
loop_
_entity.id
_entity.type
_entity.pdbx_description
1 polymer ?
#
loop_
_entity_poly.entity_id
_entity_poly.type
_entity_poly.pdbx_seq_one_letter_code
_entity_poly.pdbx_strand_id
1 'polypeptide(L)'
;MERKLYMAKKTLKGKKKIYKPGDFIALSPEKAQPFVEKGSLEEIPVVETIRREIASYGGVIFVKSAVLQENIAFCLKENKNKPPGIITYTEEELASLILKNPTPESLKIIHEVKKTLGGQIIR
;
A
#
# COMPACT_ATOMS: atom_id res chain seq x y z
N MET A 1 -11.64 -0.82 -14.71
CA MET A 1 -12.18 -1.60 -13.58
C MET A 1 -11.51 -1.12 -12.32
N GLU A 2 -12.30 -0.51 -11.42
CA GLU A 2 -11.82 -0.06 -10.11
C GLU A 2 -11.49 -1.29 -9.24
N ARG A 3 -10.32 -1.25 -8.59
CA ARG A 3 -9.88 -2.31 -7.66
C ARG A 3 -9.84 -1.73 -6.26
N LYS A 4 -10.18 -2.56 -5.29
CA LYS A 4 -10.02 -2.27 -3.86
C LYS A 4 -9.07 -3.27 -3.23
N LEU A 5 -8.47 -2.88 -2.10
CA LEU A 5 -7.60 -3.76 -1.33
C LEU A 5 -8.41 -4.48 -0.27
N TYR A 6 -8.16 -5.77 -0.13
CA TYR A 6 -8.77 -6.61 0.88
C TYR A 6 -7.70 -7.35 1.65
N MET A 7 -7.92 -7.58 2.94
CA MET A 7 -7.08 -8.45 3.76
C MET A 7 -7.77 -9.79 3.95
N ALA A 8 -7.04 -10.87 3.74
CA ALA A 8 -7.52 -12.21 4.04
C ALA A 8 -7.62 -12.40 5.56
N LYS A 9 -8.82 -12.74 6.05
CA LYS A 9 -9.04 -13.15 7.45
C LYS A 9 -8.88 -14.67 7.63
N LYS A 10 -9.04 -15.42 6.54
CA LYS A 10 -8.94 -16.88 6.49
C LYS A 10 -8.02 -17.29 5.35
N THR A 11 -7.50 -18.51 5.40
CA THR A 11 -6.73 -19.08 4.29
C THR A 11 -7.61 -19.18 3.04
N LEU A 12 -7.22 -18.49 1.96
CA LEU A 12 -7.93 -18.48 0.68
C LEU A 12 -7.07 -19.12 -0.40
N LYS A 13 -7.60 -20.17 -1.05
CA LYS A 13 -6.96 -20.75 -2.24
C LYS A 13 -7.42 -20.00 -3.49
N GLY A 14 -6.52 -19.22 -4.06
CA GLY A 14 -6.69 -18.65 -5.41
C GLY A 14 -6.19 -19.61 -6.49
N LYS A 15 -6.51 -19.31 -7.76
CA LYS A 15 -6.11 -20.15 -8.92
C LYS A 15 -4.60 -20.35 -9.07
N LYS A 16 -3.78 -19.41 -8.59
CA LYS A 16 -2.30 -19.43 -8.72
C LYS A 16 -1.55 -19.25 -7.41
N LYS A 17 -2.24 -18.92 -6.31
CA LYS A 17 -1.61 -18.55 -5.04
C LYS A 17 -2.55 -18.87 -3.87
N ILE A 18 -1.96 -19.30 -2.77
CA ILE A 18 -2.64 -19.43 -1.48
C ILE A 18 -2.38 -18.15 -0.70
N TYR A 19 -3.44 -17.51 -0.23
CA TYR A 19 -3.39 -16.34 0.63
C TYR A 19 -3.62 -16.79 2.07
N LYS A 20 -2.73 -16.43 2.97
CA LYS A 20 -2.83 -16.70 4.41
C LYS A 20 -3.58 -15.56 5.11
N PRO A 21 -4.11 -15.78 6.31
CA PRO A 21 -4.61 -14.69 7.15
C PRO A 21 -3.55 -13.57 7.28
N GLY A 22 -3.95 -12.32 7.06
CA GLY A 22 -3.07 -11.14 7.01
C GLY A 22 -2.51 -10.81 5.63
N ASP A 23 -2.67 -11.68 4.62
CA ASP A 23 -2.26 -11.34 3.25
C ASP A 23 -3.22 -10.32 2.63
N PHE A 24 -2.64 -9.35 1.91
CA PHE A 24 -3.40 -8.36 1.16
C PHE A 24 -3.62 -8.78 -0.30
N ILE A 25 -4.81 -8.48 -0.82
CA ILE A 25 -5.25 -8.85 -2.17
C ILE A 25 -5.98 -7.67 -2.80
N ALA A 26 -5.53 -7.24 -3.98
CA ALA A 26 -6.25 -6.26 -4.80
C ALA A 26 -7.24 -6.97 -5.73
N LEU A 27 -8.54 -6.74 -5.54
CA LEU A 27 -9.62 -7.37 -6.31
C LEU A 27 -10.67 -6.34 -6.72
N SER A 28 -11.44 -6.63 -7.77
CA SER A 28 -12.63 -5.86 -8.06
C SER A 28 -13.70 -6.15 -6.99
N PRO A 29 -14.51 -5.15 -6.58
CA PRO A 29 -15.56 -5.33 -5.57
C PRO A 29 -16.48 -6.51 -5.86
N GLU A 30 -16.91 -6.66 -7.12
CA GLU A 30 -17.78 -7.75 -7.58
C GLU A 30 -17.18 -9.14 -7.32
N LYS A 31 -15.85 -9.28 -7.42
CA LYS A 31 -15.17 -10.55 -7.15
C LYS A 31 -14.90 -10.77 -5.67
N ALA A 32 -14.80 -9.70 -4.89
CA ALA A 32 -14.50 -9.76 -3.46
C ALA A 32 -15.76 -9.95 -2.60
N GLN A 33 -16.90 -9.43 -3.03
CA GLN A 33 -18.18 -9.44 -2.32
C GLN A 33 -18.55 -10.81 -1.70
N PRO A 34 -18.55 -11.94 -2.43
CA PRO A 34 -18.90 -13.24 -1.84
C PRO A 34 -17.92 -13.71 -0.76
N PHE A 35 -16.68 -13.22 -0.75
CA PHE A 35 -15.69 -13.54 0.27
C PHE A 35 -15.77 -12.59 1.47
N VAL A 36 -16.18 -11.33 1.24
CA VAL A 36 -16.45 -10.36 2.30
C VAL A 36 -17.66 -10.78 3.11
N GLU A 37 -18.77 -11.16 2.44
CA GLU A 37 -19.99 -11.65 3.12
C GLU A 37 -19.75 -12.91 3.95
N LYS A 38 -18.81 -13.76 3.53
CA LYS A 38 -18.38 -14.98 4.27
C LYS A 38 -17.36 -14.69 5.37
N GLY A 39 -17.01 -13.43 5.61
CA GLY A 39 -15.98 -13.01 6.58
C GLY A 39 -14.59 -13.57 6.27
N SER A 40 -14.31 -13.87 5.00
CA SER A 40 -13.00 -14.40 4.55
C SER A 40 -12.08 -13.29 4.05
N LEU A 41 -12.66 -12.20 3.53
CA LEU A 41 -11.98 -10.96 3.18
C LEU A 41 -12.54 -9.80 4.01
N GLU A 42 -11.68 -8.85 4.34
CA GLU A 42 -12.05 -7.57 4.92
C GLU A 42 -11.59 -6.45 3.98
N GLU A 43 -12.49 -5.54 3.62
CA GLU A 43 -12.12 -4.37 2.82
C GLU A 43 -11.21 -3.46 3.64
N ILE A 44 -10.05 -3.11 3.09
CA ILE A 44 -9.09 -2.23 3.72
C ILE A 44 -9.21 -0.84 3.10
N PRO A 45 -9.54 0.19 3.88
CA PRO A 45 -9.49 1.56 3.41
C PRO A 45 -8.02 1.96 3.24
N VAL A 46 -7.49 1.75 2.02
CA VAL A 46 -6.05 1.88 1.72
C VAL A 46 -5.52 3.27 2.06
N VAL A 47 -6.23 4.30 1.61
CA VAL A 47 -5.85 5.70 1.87
C VAL A 47 -5.78 5.94 3.38
N GLU A 48 -6.79 5.51 4.13
CA GLU A 48 -6.84 5.73 5.58
C GLU A 48 -5.74 4.94 6.31
N THR A 49 -5.45 3.72 5.86
CA THR A 49 -4.38 2.88 6.42
C THR A 49 -3.02 3.53 6.22
N ILE A 50 -2.74 4.00 4.99
CA ILE A 50 -1.50 4.71 4.68
C ILE A 50 -1.42 6.04 5.45
N ARG A 51 -2.53 6.78 5.52
CA ARG A 51 -2.62 8.04 6.27
C ARG A 51 -2.28 7.83 7.74
N ARG A 52 -2.88 6.81 8.38
CA ARG A 52 -2.62 6.46 9.78
C ARG A 52 -1.16 6.07 9.98
N GLU A 53 -0.58 5.32 9.06
CA GLU A 53 0.83 4.98 9.17
C GLU A 53 1.69 6.24 9.08
N ILE A 54 1.56 7.04 8.03
CA ILE A 54 2.34 8.28 7.87
C ILE A 54 2.17 9.20 9.09
N ALA A 55 0.95 9.30 9.63
CA ALA A 55 0.68 10.05 10.85
C ALA A 55 1.41 9.49 12.08
N SER A 56 1.52 8.16 12.23
CA SER A 56 2.26 7.51 13.33
C SER A 56 3.76 7.85 13.33
N TYR A 57 4.32 8.20 12.17
CA TYR A 57 5.71 8.65 12.00
C TYR A 57 5.88 10.18 12.08
N GLY A 58 4.86 10.92 12.52
CA GLY A 58 4.92 12.37 12.63
C GLY A 58 4.51 13.12 11.35
N GLY A 59 3.81 12.44 10.44
CA GLY A 59 3.19 13.07 9.26
C GLY A 59 4.06 13.07 7.99
N VAL A 60 5.27 12.51 8.06
CA VAL A 60 6.15 12.26 6.90
C VAL A 60 7.05 11.05 7.16
N ILE A 61 7.26 10.22 6.15
CA ILE A 61 8.19 9.09 6.17
C ILE A 61 9.18 9.29 5.03
N PHE A 62 10.48 9.25 5.33
CA PHE A 62 11.53 9.26 4.30
C PHE A 62 12.04 7.84 4.07
N VAL A 63 12.08 7.45 2.80
CA VAL A 63 12.52 6.13 2.36
C VAL A 63 13.58 6.30 1.30
N LYS A 64 14.77 5.77 1.57
CA LYS A 64 15.82 5.66 0.57
C LYS A 64 15.58 4.39 -0.24
N SER A 65 15.14 4.53 -1.49
CA SER A 65 14.92 3.38 -2.34
C SER A 65 16.26 2.86 -2.88
N ALA A 66 16.67 1.68 -2.44
CA ALA A 66 17.85 1.02 -3.01
C ALA A 66 17.64 0.63 -4.48
N VAL A 67 16.38 0.46 -4.89
CA VAL A 67 15.99 -0.03 -6.22
C VAL A 67 15.86 1.09 -7.24
N LEU A 68 15.41 2.27 -6.80
CA LEU A 68 15.32 3.46 -7.64
C LEU A 68 16.56 4.36 -7.53
N GLN A 69 17.43 4.10 -6.53
CA GLN A 69 18.58 4.95 -6.20
C GLN A 69 18.18 6.39 -5.87
N GLU A 70 16.96 6.59 -5.39
CA GLU A 70 16.35 7.89 -5.12
C GLU A 70 15.84 7.98 -3.67
N ASN A 71 15.75 9.21 -3.16
CA ASN A 71 15.10 9.49 -1.89
C ASN A 71 13.62 9.78 -2.14
N ILE A 72 12.77 9.05 -1.44
CA ILE A 72 11.32 9.13 -1.54
C ILE A 72 10.77 9.61 -0.20
N ALA A 73 9.80 10.50 -0.23
CA ALA A 73 9.03 10.91 0.93
C ALA A 73 7.57 10.50 0.76
N PHE A 74 7.00 9.92 1.80
CA PHE A 74 5.56 9.67 1.93
C PHE A 74 5.02 10.69 2.93
N CYS A 75 4.13 11.57 2.50
CA CYS A 75 3.60 12.63 3.36
C CYS A 75 2.08 12.60 3.40
N LEU A 76 1.53 13.17 4.46
CA LEU A 76 0.12 13.53 4.48
C LEU A 76 -0.13 14.63 3.43
N LYS A 77 -1.33 14.66 2.85
CA LYS A 77 -1.76 15.70 1.91
C LYS A 77 -1.63 17.10 2.50
N GLU A 78 -1.82 17.20 3.81
CA GLU A 78 -1.71 18.44 4.61
C GLU A 78 -0.24 18.92 4.72
N ASN A 79 0.74 18.02 4.58
CA ASN A 79 2.17 18.28 4.70
C ASN A 79 2.89 18.29 3.34
N LYS A 80 2.23 18.78 2.29
CA LYS A 80 2.75 18.74 0.90
C LYS A 80 3.91 19.71 0.62
N ASN A 81 4.77 19.96 1.60
CA ASN A 81 6.06 20.59 1.37
C ASN A 81 6.96 19.54 0.72
N LYS A 82 7.21 19.69 -0.58
CA LYS A 82 8.15 18.86 -1.33
C LYS A 82 9.56 19.36 -1.06
N PRO A 83 10.37 18.68 -0.23
CA PRO A 83 11.78 19.03 -0.14
C PRO A 83 12.43 18.93 -1.54
N PRO A 84 13.25 19.93 -1.93
CA PRO A 84 13.88 19.92 -3.25
C PRO A 84 14.78 18.70 -3.40
N GLY A 85 14.67 17.99 -4.54
CA GLY A 85 15.46 16.80 -4.83
C GLY A 85 14.94 15.48 -4.22
N ILE A 86 13.74 15.47 -3.63
CA ILE A 86 13.11 14.26 -3.07
C ILE A 86 11.76 14.01 -3.76
N ILE A 87 11.52 12.78 -4.21
CA ILE A 87 10.24 12.39 -4.81
C ILE A 87 9.23 12.24 -3.68
N THR A 88 8.18 13.05 -3.67
CA THR A 88 7.15 13.01 -2.63
C THR A 88 5.85 12.41 -3.16
N TYR A 89 5.30 11.43 -2.45
CA TYR A 89 3.98 10.86 -2.69
C TYR A 89 3.06 11.12 -1.49
N THR A 90 1.82 11.52 -1.77
CA THR A 90 0.78 11.58 -0.73
C THR A 90 0.18 10.21 -0.44
N GLU A 91 -0.57 10.09 0.66
CA GLU A 91 -1.37 8.92 0.99
C GLU A 91 -2.35 8.52 -0.15
N GLU A 92 -2.90 9.49 -0.87
CA GLU A 92 -3.80 9.27 -2.01
C GLU A 92 -3.06 8.76 -3.24
N GLU A 93 -1.86 9.29 -3.51
CA GLU A 93 -1.00 8.87 -4.62
C GLU A 93 -0.48 7.45 -4.38
N LEU A 94 -0.05 7.14 -3.15
CA LEU A 94 0.37 5.79 -2.76
C LEU A 94 -0.77 4.78 -2.86
N ALA A 95 -1.97 5.14 -2.37
CA ALA A 95 -3.14 4.28 -2.51
C ALA A 95 -3.45 4.02 -3.99
N SER A 96 -3.37 5.05 -4.83
CA SER A 96 -3.59 4.92 -6.27
C SER A 96 -2.55 4.00 -6.93
N LEU A 97 -1.27 4.09 -6.54
CA LEU A 97 -0.20 3.22 -7.03
C LEU A 97 -0.44 1.76 -6.64
N ILE A 98 -0.91 1.50 -5.42
CA ILE A 98 -1.23 0.14 -4.94
C ILE A 98 -2.43 -0.45 -5.69
N LEU A 99 -3.44 0.37 -6.02
CA LEU A 99 -4.71 -0.08 -6.60
C LEU A 99 -4.69 -0.18 -8.14
N LYS A 100 -3.96 0.71 -8.84
CA LYS A 100 -3.82 0.68 -10.30
C LYS A 100 -2.61 -0.18 -10.65
N ASN A 101 -2.81 -1.21 -11.48
CA ASN A 101 -1.77 -2.15 -11.94
C ASN A 101 -0.40 -1.46 -12.04
N PRO A 102 0.53 -1.77 -11.12
CA PRO A 102 1.75 -1.01 -11.04
C PRO A 102 2.62 -1.27 -12.27
N THR A 103 3.14 -0.21 -12.87
CA THR A 103 4.26 -0.33 -13.81
C THR A 103 5.44 -1.00 -13.08
N PRO A 104 6.44 -1.52 -13.79
CA PRO A 104 7.64 -2.07 -13.15
C PRO A 104 8.27 -1.11 -12.13
N GLU A 105 8.22 0.20 -12.37
CA GLU A 105 8.65 1.22 -11.42
C GLU A 105 7.72 1.33 -10.22
N SER A 106 6.40 1.37 -10.42
CA SER A 106 5.43 1.35 -9.32
C SER A 106 5.54 0.09 -8.46
N LEU A 107 5.91 -1.06 -9.04
CA LEU A 107 6.17 -2.31 -8.30
C LEU A 107 7.38 -2.19 -7.37
N LYS A 108 8.44 -1.51 -7.83
CA LYS A 108 9.63 -1.22 -7.02
C LYS A 108 9.29 -0.29 -5.85
N ILE A 109 8.49 0.75 -6.09
CA ILE A 109 7.99 1.66 -5.05
C ILE A 109 7.15 0.89 -4.03
N ILE A 110 6.21 0.07 -4.50
CA ILE A 110 5.35 -0.74 -3.62
C ILE A 110 6.16 -1.76 -2.82
N HIS A 111 7.24 -2.33 -3.38
CA HIS A 111 8.13 -3.23 -2.65
C HIS A 111 8.78 -2.51 -1.46
N GLU A 112 9.28 -1.29 -1.67
CA GLU A 112 9.90 -0.48 -0.61
C GLU A 112 8.85 0.04 0.39
N VAL A 113 7.65 0.42 -0.07
CA VAL A 113 6.52 0.77 0.81
C VAL A 113 6.13 -0.42 1.68
N LYS A 114 6.02 -1.62 1.10
CA LYS A 114 5.67 -2.85 1.83
C LYS A 114 6.75 -3.25 2.82
N LYS A 115 8.02 -3.01 2.49
CA LYS A 115 9.13 -3.14 3.44
C LYS A 115 8.96 -2.11 4.55
N THR A 116 8.68 -0.85 4.26
CA THR A 116 8.52 0.20 5.29
C THR A 116 7.31 -0.05 6.22
N LEU A 117 6.18 -0.51 5.69
CA LEU A 117 4.96 -0.86 6.43
C LEU A 117 5.03 -2.22 7.17
N GLY A 118 6.19 -2.89 7.19
CA GLY A 118 6.32 -4.22 7.81
C GLY A 118 7.76 -4.76 7.92
N GLY A 119 8.78 -3.91 7.89
CA GLY A 119 10.16 -4.28 7.59
C GLY A 119 11.11 -3.11 7.82
N GLN A 120 11.55 -3.00 9.07
CA GLN A 120 12.67 -2.18 9.57
C GLN A 120 12.86 -0.80 8.92
N ILE A 121 12.38 0.21 9.64
CA ILE A 121 12.85 1.59 9.56
C ILE A 121 14.38 1.57 9.77
N ILE A 122 15.14 1.98 8.77
CA ILE A 122 16.56 2.29 8.97
C ILE A 122 16.60 3.71 9.52
N ARG A 123 17.02 3.82 10.78
CA ARG A 123 17.39 5.09 11.43
C ARG A 123 18.69 5.64 10.87
#